data_AF-A0A5K7YFX3-F1
#
_entry.id   AF-A0A5K7YFX3-F1
#
_cell.length_a   1.000
_cell.length_b   1.000
_cell.length_c   1.000
_cell.angle_alpha   90.00
_cell.angle_beta   90.00
_cell.angle_gamma   90.00
#
_symmetry.space_group_name_H-M   'P 1'
#
loop_
_entity.id
_entity.type
_entity.pdbx_description
1 polymer ?
#
loop_
_entity_poly.entity_id
_entity_poly.type
_entity_poly.pdbx_seq_one_letter_code
_entity_poly.pdbx_strand_id
1 'polypeptide(L)'
;MNFLNRRIFIIFSVALNIGFVIMAITMAYHHSKPFHERSWYELVDLVQHLKLPESQESAALDAIKQFRVTLEKHKQDAKQDRRKIFLMFAKTGPVDEDQLDQLIEAADNQEKIKNQAFEAHLLELRNLLGDEKRAQFFSLLLEHLTAEDKSPSR
;
A
#
# COMPACT_ATOMS: atom_id res chain seq x y z
N MET A 1 41.02 20.35 20.10
CA MET A 1 40.19 19.19 19.70
C MET A 1 40.93 18.46 18.58
N ASN A 2 41.49 17.29 18.85
CA ASN A 2 42.44 16.62 17.93
C ASN A 2 41.75 16.21 16.62
N PHE A 3 42.47 16.31 15.50
CA PHE A 3 42.02 15.94 14.15
C PHE A 3 41.40 14.52 14.10
N LEU A 4 41.89 13.62 14.94
CA LEU A 4 41.37 12.25 15.10
C LEU A 4 39.91 12.23 15.60
N ASN A 5 39.60 13.00 16.64
CA ASN A 5 38.25 13.03 17.23
C ASN A 5 37.25 13.63 16.23
N ARG A 6 37.64 14.67 15.49
CA ARG A 6 36.80 15.27 14.45
C ARG A 6 36.48 14.27 13.32
N ARG A 7 37.45 13.46 12.89
CA ARG A 7 37.22 12.37 11.91
C ARG A 7 36.28 11.29 12.45
N ILE A 8 36.45 10.89 13.71
CA ILE A 8 35.59 9.89 14.35
C ILE A 8 34.14 10.40 14.40
N PHE A 9 33.91 11.65 14.81
CA PHE A 9 32.57 12.24 14.84
C PHE A 9 31.92 12.34 13.44
N ILE A 10 32.70 12.65 12.40
CA ILE A 10 32.20 12.69 11.02
C ILE A 10 31.76 11.29 10.57
N ILE A 11 32.58 10.26 10.81
CA ILE A 11 32.25 8.87 10.46
C ILE A 11 31.00 8.42 11.22
N PHE A 12 30.91 8.73 12.51
CA PHE A 12 29.75 8.39 13.34
C PHE A 12 28.48 9.08 12.84
N SER A 13 28.57 10.37 12.50
CA SER A 13 27.44 11.13 11.94
C SER A 13 26.96 10.55 10.61
N VAL A 14 27.87 10.17 9.71
CA VAL A 14 27.51 9.55 8.42
C VAL A 14 26.87 8.18 8.63
N ALA A 15 27.47 7.34 9.48
CA ALA A 15 26.94 6.01 9.79
C ALA A 15 25.54 6.08 10.44
N LEU A 16 25.31 7.05 11.34
CA LEU A 16 24.03 7.23 12.02
C LEU A 16 22.94 7.71 11.06
N ASN A 17 23.26 8.61 10.13
CA ASN A 17 22.33 9.03 9.07
C ASN A 17 21.99 7.87 8.12
N ILE A 18 22.98 7.10 7.67
CA ILE A 18 22.76 5.92 6.83
C ILE A 18 21.90 4.88 7.57
N GLY A 19 22.20 4.63 8.85
CA GLY A 19 21.41 3.74 9.71
C GLY A 19 19.96 4.19 9.84
N PHE A 20 19.70 5.50 9.98
CA PHE A 20 18.36 6.04 10.06
C PHE A 20 17.58 5.84 8.75
N VAL A 21 18.23 6.08 7.60
CA VAL A 21 17.63 5.85 6.27
C VAL A 21 17.31 4.37 6.07
N ILE A 22 18.22 3.47 6.41
CA ILE A 22 17.99 2.02 6.32
C ILE A 22 16.83 1.60 7.24
N MET A 23 16.80 2.09 8.48
CA MET A 23 15.73 1.77 9.42
C MET A 23 14.37 2.30 8.94
N ALA A 24 14.30 3.51 8.41
CA ALA A 24 13.08 4.08 7.82
C ALA A 24 12.57 3.26 6.63
N ILE A 25 13.48 2.87 5.71
CA ILE A 25 13.13 2.00 4.58
C ILE A 25 12.65 0.64 5.09
N THR A 26 13.35 0.05 6.06
CA THR A 26 13.02 -1.27 6.59
C THR A 26 11.67 -1.26 7.31
N MET A 27 11.38 -0.23 8.11
CA MET A 27 10.07 -0.04 8.75
C MET A 27 8.96 0.15 7.72
N ALA A 28 9.17 1.03 6.72
CA ALA A 28 8.20 1.25 5.65
C ALA A 28 7.88 -0.02 4.85
N TYR A 29 8.87 -0.88 4.63
CA TYR A 29 8.69 -2.13 3.89
C TYR A 29 8.20 -3.31 4.75
N HIS A 30 8.61 -3.42 6.02
CA HIS A 30 8.25 -4.55 6.90
C HIS A 30 6.92 -4.38 7.66
N HIS A 31 6.46 -3.16 7.96
CA HIS A 31 5.19 -2.97 8.69
C HIS A 31 3.92 -3.20 7.84
N SER A 32 4.05 -3.56 6.57
CA SER A 32 2.91 -3.75 5.67
C SER A 32 2.19 -5.12 5.77
N LYS A 33 2.40 -5.91 6.85
CA LYS A 33 2.16 -7.38 6.80
C LYS A 33 1.39 -8.11 7.93
N PRO A 34 0.56 -7.47 8.77
CA PRO A 34 -0.64 -8.17 9.27
C PRO A 34 -1.94 -7.43 8.98
N PHE A 35 -1.87 -6.16 8.58
CA PHE A 35 -3.01 -5.27 8.55
C PHE A 35 -3.98 -5.55 7.39
N HIS A 36 -3.45 -5.94 6.22
CA HIS A 36 -4.29 -6.19 5.03
C HIS A 36 -5.21 -7.39 5.19
N GLU A 37 -4.78 -8.45 5.87
CA GLU A 37 -5.64 -9.62 6.09
C GLU A 37 -6.79 -9.28 7.03
N ARG A 38 -6.55 -8.47 8.06
CA ARG A 38 -7.59 -8.04 9.00
C ARG A 38 -8.64 -7.15 8.35
N SER A 39 -8.22 -6.12 7.60
CA SER A 39 -9.12 -5.25 6.82
C SER A 39 -9.97 -6.04 5.82
N TRP A 40 -9.44 -7.17 5.33
CA TRP A 40 -10.14 -8.02 4.37
C TRP A 40 -11.30 -8.79 4.99
N TYR A 41 -11.05 -9.41 6.14
CA TYR A 41 -12.10 -10.09 6.90
C TYR A 41 -13.17 -9.10 7.33
N GLU A 42 -12.79 -7.87 7.68
CA GLU A 42 -13.71 -6.81 8.05
C GLU A 42 -14.60 -6.38 6.87
N LEU A 43 -14.07 -6.25 5.64
CA LEU A 43 -14.89 -5.98 4.45
C LEU A 43 -15.89 -7.10 4.13
N VAL A 44 -15.46 -8.36 4.25
CA VAL A 44 -16.35 -9.52 4.05
C VAL A 44 -17.45 -9.53 5.12
N ASP A 45 -17.08 -9.27 6.37
CA ASP A 45 -18.01 -9.22 7.50
C ASP A 45 -19.04 -8.09 7.31
N LEU A 46 -18.61 -6.91 6.84
CA LEU A 46 -19.51 -5.81 6.51
C LEU A 46 -20.58 -6.21 5.48
N VAL A 47 -20.21 -6.92 4.41
CA VAL A 47 -21.17 -7.37 3.39
C VAL A 47 -22.16 -8.40 3.95
N GLN A 48 -21.68 -9.35 4.75
CA GLN A 48 -22.54 -10.35 5.40
C GLN A 48 -23.55 -9.70 6.37
N HIS A 49 -23.16 -8.62 7.05
CA HIS A 49 -24.03 -7.88 7.96
C HIS A 49 -25.14 -7.07 7.26
N LEU A 50 -25.02 -6.80 5.96
CA LEU A 50 -26.03 -6.05 5.21
C LEU A 50 -27.32 -6.84 4.98
N LYS A 51 -27.34 -8.17 5.24
CA LYS A 51 -28.48 -9.06 5.00
C LYS A 51 -29.03 -8.90 3.59
N LEU A 52 -28.14 -9.01 2.61
CA LEU A 52 -28.48 -8.93 1.19
C LEU A 52 -29.24 -10.20 0.76
N PRO A 53 -30.00 -10.15 -0.35
CA PRO A 53 -30.43 -11.36 -1.04
C PRO A 53 -29.22 -12.23 -1.40
N GLU A 54 -29.35 -13.55 -1.29
CA GLU A 54 -28.24 -14.51 -1.47
C GLU A 54 -27.49 -14.32 -2.80
N SER A 55 -28.21 -14.00 -3.88
CA SER A 55 -27.61 -13.72 -5.18
C SER A 55 -26.79 -12.42 -5.22
N GLN A 56 -27.22 -11.38 -4.51
CA GLN A 56 -26.49 -10.11 -4.41
C GLN A 56 -25.32 -10.21 -3.44
N GLU A 57 -25.49 -10.93 -2.34
CA GLU A 57 -24.41 -11.21 -1.39
C GLU A 57 -23.28 -11.99 -2.06
N SER A 58 -23.61 -13.07 -2.77
CA SER A 58 -22.65 -13.86 -3.51
C SER A 58 -21.90 -13.04 -4.56
N ALA A 59 -22.62 -12.22 -5.35
CA ALA A 59 -22.01 -11.33 -6.33
C ALA A 59 -21.09 -10.27 -5.69
N ALA A 60 -21.51 -9.68 -4.57
CA ALA A 60 -20.70 -8.70 -3.84
C ALA A 60 -19.44 -9.34 -3.24
N LEU A 61 -19.55 -10.52 -2.64
CA LEU A 61 -18.41 -11.27 -2.09
C LEU A 61 -17.44 -11.72 -3.19
N ASP A 62 -17.93 -12.12 -4.36
CA ASP A 62 -17.09 -12.46 -5.50
C ASP A 62 -16.37 -11.22 -6.06
N ALA A 63 -17.05 -10.08 -6.20
CA ALA A 63 -16.44 -8.83 -6.63
C ALA A 63 -15.34 -8.37 -5.65
N ILE A 64 -15.63 -8.49 -4.34
CA ILE A 64 -14.65 -8.32 -3.25
C ILE A 64 -13.46 -9.26 -3.49
N LYS A 65 -13.67 -10.58 -3.60
CA LYS A 65 -12.56 -11.53 -3.80
C LYS A 65 -11.70 -11.20 -5.02
N GLN A 66 -12.31 -10.82 -6.14
CA GLN A 66 -11.59 -10.40 -7.35
C GLN A 66 -10.77 -9.13 -7.11
N PHE A 67 -11.36 -8.14 -6.44
CA PHE A 67 -10.68 -6.91 -6.06
C PHE A 67 -9.41 -7.18 -5.23
N ARG A 68 -9.45 -8.11 -4.27
CA ARG A 68 -8.27 -8.52 -3.50
C ARG A 68 -7.16 -9.06 -4.40
N VAL A 69 -7.49 -9.94 -5.34
CA VAL A 69 -6.50 -10.52 -6.25
C VAL A 69 -5.86 -9.44 -7.13
N THR A 70 -6.68 -8.53 -7.66
CA THR A 70 -6.22 -7.41 -8.49
C THR A 70 -5.29 -6.49 -7.72
N LEU A 71 -5.65 -6.08 -6.50
CA LEU A 71 -4.79 -5.22 -5.68
C LEU A 71 -3.48 -5.88 -5.30
N GLU A 72 -3.51 -7.15 -4.90
CA GLU A 72 -2.29 -7.86 -4.52
C GLU A 72 -1.33 -7.98 -5.72
N LYS A 73 -1.87 -8.20 -6.92
CA LYS A 73 -1.08 -8.16 -8.16
C LYS A 73 -0.43 -6.79 -8.36
N HIS A 74 -1.20 -5.69 -8.32
CA HIS A 74 -0.64 -4.35 -8.47
C HIS A 74 0.40 -4.00 -7.39
N LYS A 75 0.19 -4.48 -6.16
CA LYS A 75 1.16 -4.32 -5.07
C LYS A 75 2.47 -5.06 -5.36
N GLN A 76 2.39 -6.27 -5.92
CA GLN A 76 3.56 -7.04 -6.33
C GLN A 76 4.31 -6.35 -7.49
N ASP A 77 3.57 -5.86 -8.49
CA ASP A 77 4.13 -5.14 -9.64
C ASP A 77 4.85 -3.86 -9.18
N ALA A 78 4.21 -3.03 -8.35
CA ALA A 78 4.83 -1.82 -7.78
C ALA A 78 6.08 -2.14 -6.95
N LYS A 79 6.05 -3.23 -6.18
CA LYS A 79 7.24 -3.70 -5.43
C LYS A 79 8.37 -4.12 -6.37
N GLN A 80 8.03 -4.78 -7.47
CA GLN A 80 9.02 -5.22 -8.46
C GLN A 80 9.65 -4.04 -9.18
N ASP A 81 8.87 -3.01 -9.53
CA ASP A 81 9.41 -1.80 -10.17
C ASP A 81 10.29 -0.99 -9.22
N ARG A 82 9.87 -0.82 -7.95
CA ARG A 82 10.75 -0.21 -6.92
C ARG A 82 12.04 -1.01 -6.72
N ARG A 83 11.98 -2.35 -6.80
CA ARG A 83 13.20 -3.19 -6.72
C ARG A 83 14.15 -2.90 -7.88
N LYS A 84 13.66 -2.62 -9.10
CA LYS A 84 14.52 -2.27 -10.24
C LYS A 84 15.29 -0.97 -9.98
N ILE A 85 14.64 0.03 -9.36
CA ILE A 85 15.29 1.28 -8.95
C ILE A 85 16.44 0.99 -7.96
N PHE A 86 16.19 0.21 -6.91
CA PHE A 86 17.25 -0.16 -5.96
C PHE A 86 18.38 -0.96 -6.62
N LEU A 87 18.07 -1.87 -7.54
CA LEU A 87 19.09 -2.61 -8.29
C LEU A 87 19.96 -1.69 -9.14
N MET A 88 19.39 -0.61 -9.67
CA MET A 88 20.14 0.38 -10.43
C MET A 88 21.10 1.16 -9.54
N PHE A 89 20.66 1.62 -8.38
CA PHE A 89 21.52 2.28 -7.39
C PHE A 89 22.59 1.35 -6.80
N ALA A 90 22.37 0.03 -6.82
CA ALA A 90 23.33 -0.95 -6.33
C ALA A 90 24.47 -1.26 -7.33
N LYS A 91 24.37 -0.83 -8.59
CA LYS A 91 25.42 -1.05 -9.60
C LYS A 91 26.64 -0.17 -9.29
N THR A 92 27.83 -0.72 -9.49
CA THR A 92 29.07 0.05 -9.46
C THR A 92 29.22 0.85 -10.75
N GLY A 93 29.28 2.18 -10.65
CA GLY A 93 29.46 3.07 -11.80
C GLY A 93 28.53 4.29 -11.71
N PRO A 94 28.65 5.24 -12.66
CA PRO A 94 27.69 6.32 -12.78
C PRO A 94 26.29 5.76 -13.04
N VAL A 95 25.29 6.36 -12.39
CA VAL A 95 23.88 6.06 -12.63
C VAL A 95 23.49 6.72 -13.94
N ASP A 96 22.85 5.95 -14.82
CA ASP A 96 22.20 6.47 -16.03
C ASP A 96 20.90 7.18 -15.62
N GLU A 97 20.90 8.52 -15.64
CA GLU A 97 19.76 9.31 -15.15
C GLU A 97 18.50 9.07 -15.99
N ASP A 98 18.62 8.90 -17.31
CA ASP A 98 17.48 8.66 -18.21
C ASP A 98 16.81 7.30 -17.90
N GLN A 99 17.61 6.26 -17.66
CA GLN A 99 17.08 4.96 -17.25
C GLN A 99 16.47 4.99 -15.84
N LEU A 100 17.03 5.78 -14.92
CA LEU A 100 16.50 5.92 -13.57
C LEU A 100 15.13 6.62 -13.60
N ASP A 101 15.01 7.70 -14.36
CA ASP A 101 13.76 8.45 -14.51
C ASP A 101 12.65 7.58 -15.10
N GLN A 102 12.97 6.75 -16.11
CA GLN A 102 12.01 5.78 -16.66
C GLN A 102 11.54 4.75 -15.63
N LEU A 103 12.43 4.28 -14.75
CA LEU A 103 12.08 3.33 -13.69
C LEU A 103 11.22 3.98 -12.60
N ILE A 104 11.50 5.24 -12.26
CA ILE A 104 10.69 6.03 -11.32
C ILE A 104 9.29 6.26 -11.91
N GLU A 105 9.21 6.71 -13.15
CA GLU A 105 7.93 6.95 -13.84
C GLU A 105 7.10 5.66 -13.94
N ALA A 106 7.73 4.53 -14.26
CA ALA A 106 7.05 3.24 -14.28
C ALA A 106 6.47 2.87 -12.89
N ALA A 107 7.25 3.06 -11.81
CA ALA A 107 6.80 2.78 -10.46
C ALA A 107 5.63 3.71 -10.03
N ASP A 108 5.68 4.98 -10.42
CA ASP A 108 4.61 5.95 -10.14
C ASP A 108 3.34 5.64 -10.94
N ASN A 109 3.48 5.21 -12.19
CA ASN A 109 2.35 4.78 -13.01
C ASN A 109 1.67 3.53 -12.42
N GLN A 110 2.41 2.58 -11.84
CA GLN A 110 1.79 1.44 -11.15
C GLN A 110 0.93 1.87 -9.97
N GLU A 111 1.37 2.87 -9.20
CA GLU A 111 0.57 3.40 -8.09
C GLU A 111 -0.72 4.06 -8.58
N LYS A 112 -0.66 4.81 -9.70
CA LYS A 112 -1.87 5.38 -10.33
C LYS A 112 -2.83 4.30 -10.82
N ILE A 113 -2.32 3.26 -11.49
CA ILE A 113 -3.14 2.15 -11.98
C ILE A 113 -3.81 1.42 -10.81
N LYS A 114 -3.08 1.19 -9.71
CA LYS A 114 -3.64 0.60 -8.49
C LYS A 114 -4.81 1.42 -7.95
N ASN A 115 -4.66 2.75 -7.88
CA ASN A 115 -5.71 3.64 -7.38
C ASN A 115 -6.93 3.66 -8.32
N GLN A 116 -6.71 3.66 -9.64
CA GLN A 116 -7.81 3.54 -10.61
C GLN A 116 -8.55 2.21 -10.49
N ALA A 117 -7.83 1.10 -10.31
CA ALA A 117 -8.43 -0.21 -10.09
C ALA A 117 -9.24 -0.24 -8.78
N PHE A 118 -8.73 0.40 -7.71
CA PHE A 118 -9.46 0.57 -6.46
C PHE A 118 -10.78 1.31 -6.65
N GLU A 119 -10.74 2.48 -7.28
CA GLU A 119 -11.93 3.29 -7.54
C GLU A 119 -12.96 2.54 -8.41
N ALA A 120 -12.49 1.83 -9.43
CA ALA A 120 -13.35 1.02 -10.30
C ALA A 120 -14.08 -0.09 -9.52
N HIS A 121 -13.38 -0.77 -8.60
CA HIS A 121 -13.99 -1.80 -7.76
C HIS A 121 -14.96 -1.23 -6.71
N LEU A 122 -14.70 -0.03 -6.17
CA LEU A 122 -15.67 0.66 -5.32
C LEU A 122 -16.95 1.01 -6.08
N LEU A 123 -16.83 1.45 -7.34
CA LEU A 123 -17.97 1.71 -8.21
C LEU A 123 -18.75 0.45 -8.56
N GLU A 124 -18.06 -0.67 -8.81
CA GLU A 124 -18.67 -1.96 -9.04
C GLU A 124 -19.49 -2.42 -7.82
N LEU A 125 -18.89 -2.38 -6.62
CA LEU A 125 -19.59 -2.72 -5.38
C LEU A 125 -20.79 -1.80 -5.12
N ARG A 126 -20.62 -0.50 -5.38
CA ARG A 126 -21.71 0.47 -5.32
C ARG A 126 -22.89 0.06 -6.20
N ASN A 127 -22.65 -0.46 -7.39
CA ASN A 127 -23.69 -0.88 -8.33
C ASN A 127 -24.37 -2.18 -7.89
N LEU A 128 -23.62 -3.11 -7.30
CA LEU A 128 -24.14 -4.40 -6.82
C LEU A 128 -25.05 -4.27 -5.59
N LEU A 129 -24.77 -3.32 -4.70
CA LEU A 129 -25.45 -3.21 -3.40
C LEU A 129 -26.84 -2.56 -3.45
N GLY A 130 -27.30 -2.05 -4.59
CA GLY A 130 -28.59 -1.32 -4.66
C GLY A 130 -28.63 -0.04 -3.81
N ASP A 131 -29.63 0.82 -3.99
CA ASP A 131 -29.55 2.20 -3.43
C ASP A 131 -29.59 2.26 -1.89
N GLU A 132 -30.41 1.44 -1.22
CA GLU A 132 -30.51 1.45 0.25
C GLU A 132 -29.30 0.84 0.95
N LYS A 133 -28.82 -0.33 0.50
CA LYS A 133 -27.70 -1.03 1.16
C LYS A 133 -26.34 -0.44 0.80
N ARG A 134 -26.23 0.23 -0.35
CA ARG A 134 -25.06 1.04 -0.71
C ARG A 134 -24.76 2.09 0.36
N ALA A 135 -25.75 2.92 0.73
CA ALA A 135 -25.52 3.99 1.69
C ALA A 135 -25.06 3.44 3.04
N GLN A 136 -25.66 2.33 3.48
CA GLN A 136 -25.29 1.63 4.70
C GLN A 136 -23.86 1.09 4.65
N PHE A 137 -23.49 0.40 3.56
CA PHE A 137 -22.14 -0.15 3.38
C PHE A 137 -21.07 0.93 3.41
N PHE A 138 -21.22 2.00 2.62
CA PHE A 138 -20.21 3.06 2.55
C PHE A 138 -20.13 3.88 3.85
N SER A 139 -21.23 3.98 4.61
CA SER A 139 -21.21 4.60 5.94
C SER A 139 -20.38 3.76 6.92
N LEU A 140 -20.61 2.44 6.95
CA LEU A 140 -19.83 1.52 7.78
C LEU A 140 -18.35 1.46 7.37
N LEU A 141 -18.06 1.51 6.07
CA LEU A 141 -16.70 1.59 5.56
C LEU A 141 -16.00 2.89 6.00
N LEU A 142 -16.71 4.03 5.94
CA LEU A 142 -16.17 5.32 6.39
C LEU A 142 -15.91 5.34 7.90
N GLU A 143 -16.83 4.79 8.70
CA GLU A 143 -16.64 4.62 10.15
C GLU A 143 -15.41 3.77 10.47
N HIS A 144 -15.21 2.70 9.72
CA HIS A 144 -14.04 1.84 9.85
C HIS A 144 -12.75 2.62 9.56
N LEU A 145 -12.67 3.33 8.42
CA LEU A 145 -11.50 4.14 8.04
C LEU A 145 -11.20 5.26 9.05
N THR A 146 -12.24 5.90 9.60
CA THR A 146 -12.07 6.98 10.60
C THR A 146 -11.74 6.48 12.00
N ALA A 147 -12.14 5.26 12.35
CA ALA A 147 -11.73 4.61 13.60
C ALA A 147 -10.25 4.20 13.57
N GLU A 148 -9.74 3.80 12.40
CA GLU A 148 -8.32 3.49 12.20
C GLU A 148 -7.41 4.71 12.39
N ASP A 149 -7.78 5.88 11.84
CA ASP A 149 -7.03 7.13 12.00
C ASP A 149 -6.90 7.61 13.46
N LYS A 150 -7.79 7.15 14.35
CA LYS A 150 -7.80 7.52 15.77
C LYS A 150 -7.07 6.54 16.67
N SER A 151 -6.66 5.38 16.15
CA SER A 151 -5.92 4.39 16.93
C SER A 151 -4.45 4.79 16.99
N PRO A 152 -3.85 5.04 18.16
CA PRO A 152 -2.45 5.39 18.24
C PRO A 152 -1.61 4.24 17.69
N SER A 153 -0.73 4.55 16.74
CA SER A 153 0.31 3.65 16.25
C SER A 153 1.04 3.03 17.45
N ARG A 154 0.71 1.76 17.72
CA ARG A 154 1.34 0.96 18.77
C ARG A 154 2.61 0.30 18.26
#